data_AF-A0A5P1F5A8-F1
#
_entry.id   AF-A0A5P1F5A8-F1
#
_cell.length_a   1.000
_cell.length_b   1.000
_cell.length_c   1.000
_cell.angle_alpha   90.00
_cell.angle_beta   90.00
_cell.angle_gamma   90.00
#
_symmetry.space_group_name_H-M   'P 1'
#
loop_
_entity.id
_entity.type
_entity.pdbx_description
1 polymer ?
#
loop_
_entity_poly.entity_id
_entity_poly.type
_entity_poly.pdbx_seq_one_letter_code
_entity_poly.pdbx_strand_id
1 'polypeptide(L)'
;MDPTLRTKLIRHCGATPKQKDPVAFLDQGTSFSVDNQYYNQIAQYRGVMLIDQELTLDDSTAGIVAALGKDEDLFMKKFGAALVKLGGLHVIEGKAGEIRKACGVVNGGFKSSFSKLTGGID
;
A
#
# COMPACT_ATOMS: atom_id res chain seq x y z
N MET A 1 -8.76 18.03 -5.31
CA MET A 1 -8.89 16.99 -6.35
C MET A 1 -9.37 17.61 -7.63
N ASP A 2 -8.73 17.28 -8.76
CA ASP A 2 -9.14 17.63 -10.12
C ASP A 2 -10.65 17.42 -10.34
N PRO A 3 -11.40 18.42 -10.84
CA PRO A 3 -12.86 18.32 -11.00
C PRO A 3 -13.31 17.20 -11.95
N THR A 4 -12.52 16.89 -12.97
CA THR A 4 -12.84 15.84 -13.95
C THR A 4 -12.73 14.46 -13.30
N LEU A 5 -11.66 14.20 -12.57
CA LEU A 5 -11.48 12.97 -11.80
C LEU A 5 -12.53 12.85 -10.71
N ARG A 6 -12.79 13.93 -9.95
CA ARG A 6 -13.81 13.95 -8.91
C ARG A 6 -15.18 13.51 -9.44
N THR A 7 -15.59 14.03 -10.59
CA THR A 7 -16.88 13.67 -11.21
C THR A 7 -16.92 12.19 -11.61
N LYS A 8 -15.82 11.66 -12.17
CA LYS A 8 -15.70 10.23 -12.50
C LYS A 8 -15.82 9.35 -11.25
N LEU A 9 -15.10 9.69 -10.18
CA LEU A 9 -15.10 8.93 -8.93
C LEU A 9 -16.45 9.01 -8.21
N ILE A 10 -17.11 10.16 -8.15
CA ILE A 10 -18.46 10.27 -7.55
C ILE A 10 -19.45 9.36 -8.27
N ARG A 11 -19.40 9.30 -9.60
CA ARG A 11 -20.27 8.41 -10.37
C ARG A 11 -19.93 6.93 -10.15
N HIS A 12 -18.64 6.59 -10.09
CA HIS A 12 -18.17 5.22 -9.93
C HIS A 12 -18.41 4.66 -8.53
N CYS A 13 -18.19 5.50 -7.51
CA CYS A 13 -18.39 5.18 -6.10
C CYS A 13 -19.82 5.45 -5.62
N GLY A 14 -20.64 6.12 -6.44
CA GLY A 14 -22.04 6.36 -6.13
C GLY A 14 -22.79 5.04 -5.98
N ALA A 15 -23.46 4.85 -4.85
CA ALA A 15 -24.19 3.64 -4.52
C ALA A 15 -25.34 3.40 -5.50
N THR A 16 -25.08 2.64 -6.56
CA THR A 16 -26.14 2.00 -7.33
C THR A 16 -26.37 0.59 -6.76
N PRO A 17 -27.61 0.07 -6.75
CA PRO A 17 -27.90 -1.28 -6.25
C PRO A 17 -27.09 -2.39 -6.95
N LYS A 18 -26.44 -2.08 -8.07
CA LYS A 18 -25.67 -3.02 -8.90
C LYS A 18 -24.17 -3.07 -8.55
N GLN A 19 -23.62 -2.07 -7.85
CA GLN A 19 -22.20 -2.04 -7.46
C GLN A 19 -22.09 -2.10 -5.94
N LYS A 20 -21.92 -3.33 -5.43
CA LYS A 20 -21.48 -3.56 -4.05
C LYS A 20 -19.95 -3.42 -4.02
N ASP A 21 -19.44 -2.50 -3.19
CA ASP A 21 -18.01 -2.26 -2.93
C ASP A 21 -17.17 -1.91 -4.17
N PRO A 22 -17.43 -0.76 -4.85
CA PRO A 22 -16.65 -0.35 -6.01
C PRO A 22 -15.18 -0.06 -5.64
N VAL A 23 -14.25 -0.56 -6.45
CA VAL A 23 -12.81 -0.27 -6.34
C VAL A 23 -12.36 0.72 -7.40
N ALA A 24 -11.37 1.56 -7.08
CA ALA A 24 -10.77 2.50 -8.02
C ALA A 24 -9.25 2.32 -8.03
N PHE A 25 -8.63 2.48 -9.20
CA PHE A 25 -7.18 2.48 -9.30
C PHE A 25 -6.59 3.72 -8.62
N LEU A 26 -5.46 3.58 -7.93
CA LEU A 26 -4.76 4.73 -7.33
C LEU A 26 -4.12 5.63 -8.39
N ASP A 27 -3.63 5.01 -9.47
CA ASP A 27 -3.21 5.70 -10.68
C ASP A 27 -4.23 5.50 -11.81
N GLN A 28 -4.66 6.62 -12.39
CA GLN A 28 -5.67 6.71 -13.45
C GLN A 28 -5.06 6.71 -14.86
N GLY A 29 -3.72 6.73 -14.98
CA GLY A 29 -2.99 6.70 -16.24
C GLY A 29 -2.50 5.31 -16.62
N THR A 30 -1.68 4.68 -15.76
CA THR A 30 -1.00 3.41 -16.00
C THR A 30 -1.22 2.43 -14.84
N SER A 31 -2.49 2.11 -14.59
CA SER A 31 -2.99 1.35 -13.43
C SER A 31 -2.34 -0.02 -13.12
N PHE A 32 -1.60 -0.61 -14.06
CA PHE A 32 -0.95 -1.91 -13.91
C PHE A 32 0.59 -1.85 -14.01
N SER A 33 1.15 -0.65 -14.15
CA SER A 33 2.59 -0.42 -14.26
C SER A 33 3.14 0.21 -12.99
N VAL A 34 4.40 -0.09 -12.68
CA VAL A 34 5.17 0.67 -11.69
C VAL A 34 6.05 1.63 -12.47
N ASP A 35 5.63 2.89 -12.50
CA ASP A 35 6.29 4.00 -13.17
C ASP A 35 6.09 5.29 -12.35
N ASN A 36 6.57 6.43 -12.87
CA ASN A 36 6.42 7.71 -12.18
C ASN A 36 5.06 8.40 -12.43
N GLN A 37 4.12 7.76 -13.14
CA GLN A 37 2.83 8.35 -13.45
C GLN A 37 2.02 8.65 -12.19
N TYR A 38 2.19 7.86 -11.13
CA TYR A 38 1.64 8.17 -9.81
C TYR A 38 2.00 9.60 -9.36
N TYR A 39 3.28 10.00 -9.45
CA TYR A 39 3.72 11.34 -9.07
C TYR A 39 3.18 12.42 -10.01
N ASN A 40 3.09 12.11 -11.32
CA ASN A 40 2.48 13.01 -12.30
C ASN A 40 0.98 13.24 -12.03
N GLN A 41 0.24 12.22 -11.60
CA GLN A 41 -1.17 12.35 -11.23
C GLN A 41 -1.36 13.26 -10.00
N ILE A 42 -0.65 12.99 -8.91
CA ILE A 42 -0.83 13.79 -7.67
C ILE A 42 -0.40 15.25 -7.85
N ALA A 43 0.62 15.51 -8.68
CA ALA A 43 1.04 16.86 -9.08
C ALA A 43 -0.05 17.62 -9.85
N GLN A 44 -0.93 16.91 -10.54
CA GLN A 44 -2.10 17.48 -11.24
C GLN A 44 -3.34 17.55 -10.34
N TYR A 45 -3.19 17.41 -9.02
CA TYR A 45 -4.28 17.30 -8.06
C TYR A 45 -5.18 16.09 -8.28
N ARG A 46 -4.65 15.00 -8.85
CA ARG A 46 -5.40 13.79 -9.20
C ARG A 46 -5.17 12.63 -8.21
N GLY A 47 -4.69 12.91 -7.00
CA GLY A 47 -4.55 11.89 -5.95
C GLY A 47 -5.92 11.34 -5.52
N VAL A 48 -6.05 10.01 -5.51
CA VAL A 48 -7.30 9.32 -5.17
C VAL A 48 -7.52 9.26 -3.66
N MET A 49 -6.47 8.96 -2.90
CA MET A 49 -6.50 9.04 -1.44
C MET A 49 -6.05 10.43 -0.98
N LEU A 50 -6.58 10.88 0.16
CA LEU A 50 -6.17 12.13 0.78
C LEU A 50 -4.66 12.16 1.04
N ILE A 51 -4.11 11.09 1.64
CA ILE A 51 -2.69 10.99 1.98
C ILE A 51 -1.77 11.10 0.76
N ASP A 52 -2.19 10.61 -0.41
CA ASP A 52 -1.42 10.75 -1.65
C ASP A 52 -1.38 12.20 -2.09
N GLN A 53 -2.51 12.90 -1.98
CA GLN A 53 -2.61 14.29 -2.41
C GLN A 53 -1.81 15.23 -1.49
N GLU A 54 -1.80 14.95 -0.18
CA GLU A 54 -1.04 15.72 0.81
C GLU A 54 0.46 15.72 0.51
N LEU A 55 1.03 14.68 -0.13
CA LEU A 55 2.45 14.69 -0.54
C LEU A 55 2.80 15.86 -1.47
N THR A 56 1.84 16.32 -2.27
CA THR A 56 2.01 17.47 -3.17
C THR A 56 1.72 18.80 -2.47
N LEU A 57 0.89 18.79 -1.43
CA LEU A 57 0.44 19.99 -0.73
C LEU A 57 1.39 20.38 0.42
N ASP A 58 2.11 19.42 0.99
CA ASP A 58 3.07 19.64 2.04
C ASP A 58 4.42 20.12 1.48
N ASP A 59 4.90 21.25 1.98
CA ASP A 59 6.14 21.91 1.53
C ASP A 59 7.38 21.00 1.67
N SER A 60 7.39 20.09 2.65
CA SER A 60 8.53 19.20 2.89
C SER A 60 8.62 18.07 1.86
N THR A 61 7.52 17.74 1.18
CA THR A 61 7.46 16.64 0.20
C THR A 61 7.19 17.10 -1.23
N ALA A 62 6.63 18.29 -1.44
CA ALA A 62 6.26 18.79 -2.77
C ALA A 62 7.43 18.78 -3.77
N GLY A 63 8.63 19.18 -3.32
CA GLY A 63 9.84 19.14 -4.15
C GLY A 63 10.26 17.72 -4.56
N ILE A 64 10.04 16.74 -3.68
CA ILE A 64 10.30 15.32 -3.97
C ILE A 64 9.31 14.82 -5.01
N VAL A 65 8.02 15.10 -4.84
CA VAL A 65 6.98 14.74 -5.82
C VAL A 65 7.31 15.28 -7.21
N ALA A 66 7.67 16.56 -7.31
CA ALA A 66 8.03 17.18 -8.58
C ALA A 66 9.26 16.53 -9.23
N ALA A 67 10.29 16.20 -8.44
CA ALA A 67 11.50 15.55 -8.93
C ALA A 67 11.21 14.13 -9.45
N LEU A 68 10.46 13.33 -8.68
CA LEU A 68 10.15 11.95 -9.05
C LEU A 68 9.18 11.86 -10.25
N GLY A 69 8.21 12.78 -10.36
CA GLY A 69 7.31 12.85 -11.52
C GLY A 69 8.00 13.26 -12.83
N LYS A 70 9.06 14.09 -12.75
CA LYS A 70 9.79 14.56 -13.94
C LYS A 70 10.80 13.54 -14.48
N ASP A 71 11.34 12.68 -13.63
CA ASP A 71 12.47 11.79 -13.96
C ASP A 71 12.16 10.35 -13.52
N GLU A 72 11.85 9.51 -14.51
CA GLU A 72 11.49 8.11 -14.30
C GLU A 72 12.67 7.27 -13.77
N ASP A 73 13.88 7.52 -14.25
CA ASP A 73 15.09 6.82 -13.80
C ASP A 73 15.37 7.15 -12.32
N LEU A 74 15.21 8.42 -11.94
CA LEU A 74 15.31 8.85 -10.56
C LEU A 74 14.26 8.17 -9.68
N PHE A 75 13.00 8.11 -10.15
CA PHE A 75 11.94 7.37 -9.46
C PHE A 75 12.33 5.91 -9.24
N MET A 76 12.67 5.17 -10.29
CA MET A 76 13.00 3.75 -10.19
C MET A 76 14.17 3.50 -9.25
N LYS A 77 15.21 4.34 -9.32
CA LYS A 77 16.35 4.28 -8.41
C LYS A 77 15.96 4.50 -6.95
N LYS A 78 15.15 5.52 -6.65
CA LYS A 78 14.72 5.85 -5.28
C LYS A 78 13.74 4.82 -4.74
N PHE A 79 12.82 4.35 -5.57
CA PHE A 79 11.84 3.32 -5.24
C PHE A 79 12.53 2.01 -4.84
N GLY A 80 13.47 1.52 -5.64
CA GLY A 80 14.25 0.31 -5.32
C GLY A 80 15.03 0.46 -4.01
N ALA A 81 15.74 1.59 -3.83
CA ALA A 81 16.48 1.86 -2.60
C ALA A 81 15.57 1.91 -1.35
N ALA A 82 14.38 2.49 -1.47
CA ALA A 82 13.40 2.55 -0.38
C ALA A 82 12.88 1.16 0.00
N LEU A 83 12.57 0.30 -0.99
CA LEU A 83 12.11 -1.07 -0.74
C LEU A 83 13.19 -1.95 -0.10
N VAL A 84 14.45 -1.81 -0.51
CA VAL A 84 15.57 -2.51 0.16
C VAL A 84 15.71 -2.05 1.61
N LYS A 85 15.64 -0.74 1.87
CA LYS A 85 15.68 -0.21 3.24
C LYS A 85 14.52 -0.70 4.09
N LEU A 86 13.30 -0.73 3.53
CA LEU A 86 12.10 -1.23 4.20
C LEU A 86 12.22 -2.73 4.53
N GLY A 87 12.73 -3.54 3.59
CA GLY A 87 12.91 -4.98 3.78
C GLY A 87 13.95 -5.36 4.84
N GLY A 88 14.83 -4.44 5.20
CA GLY A 88 15.82 -4.62 6.27
C GLY A 88 15.31 -4.34 7.69
N LEU A 89 14.06 -3.91 7.87
CA LEU A 89 13.52 -3.58 9.19
C LEU A 89 13.10 -4.84 9.96
N HIS A 90 13.61 -4.97 11.20
CA HIS A 90 13.21 -6.01 12.16
C HIS A 90 13.25 -7.45 11.60
N VAL A 91 14.25 -7.75 10.77
CA VAL A 91 14.43 -9.08 10.18
C VAL A 91 14.76 -10.09 11.28
N ILE A 92 14.14 -11.27 11.20
CA ILE A 92 14.44 -12.40 12.07
C ILE A 92 15.58 -13.19 11.44
N GLU A 93 16.71 -13.29 12.14
CA GLU A 93 17.95 -13.88 11.63
C GLU A 93 18.45 -15.06 12.47
N GLY A 94 19.37 -15.84 11.88
CA GLY A 94 20.03 -16.96 12.56
C GLY A 94 19.04 -18.06 12.95
N LYS A 95 19.01 -18.39 14.25
CA LYS A 95 18.11 -19.42 14.81
C LYS A 95 16.82 -18.84 15.39
N ALA A 96 16.60 -17.53 15.29
CA ALA A 96 15.34 -16.93 15.71
C ALA A 96 14.24 -17.25 14.67
N GLY A 97 13.01 -17.44 15.15
CA GLY A 97 11.86 -17.76 14.28
C GLY A 97 11.91 -19.16 13.65
N GLU A 98 11.32 -19.29 12.46
CA GLU A 98 11.23 -20.54 11.72
C GLU A 98 11.14 -20.32 10.21
N ILE A 99 11.57 -21.32 9.43
CA ILE A 99 11.23 -21.41 8.01
C ILE A 99 9.87 -22.13 7.93
N ARG A 100 8.81 -21.40 7.56
CA ARG A 100 7.46 -21.96 7.48
C ARG A 100 7.33 -22.94 6.33
N LYS A 101 6.71 -24.10 6.61
CA LYS A 101 6.32 -25.07 5.56
C LYS A 101 5.09 -24.61 4.78
N ALA A 102 4.22 -23.84 5.42
CA ALA A 102 3.06 -23.19 4.82
C ALA A 102 2.88 -21.81 5.45
N CYS A 103 2.80 -20.74 4.63
CA CYS A 103 2.84 -19.36 5.14
C CYS A 103 1.68 -19.00 6.08
N GLY A 104 0.52 -19.64 5.88
CA GLY A 104 -0.71 -19.38 6.65
C GLY A 104 -0.77 -20.04 8.03
N VAL A 105 0.24 -20.81 8.44
CA VAL A 105 0.25 -21.52 9.74
C VAL A 105 1.67 -21.61 10.32
N VAL A 106 1.78 -21.58 11.65
CA VAL A 106 3.06 -21.82 12.36
C VAL A 106 3.40 -23.31 12.34
N ASN A 107 4.69 -23.66 12.23
CA ASN A 107 5.04 -25.08 12.31
C ASN A 107 4.71 -25.63 13.71
N GLY A 108 4.20 -26.86 13.77
CA GLY A 108 3.77 -27.48 15.02
C GLY A 108 2.32 -27.15 15.43
N GLY A 109 1.60 -26.38 14.61
CA GLY A 109 0.21 -26.01 14.83
C GLY A 109 0.02 -25.04 15.99
N PHE A 110 -1.19 -24.50 16.14
CA PHE A 110 -1.52 -23.70 17.32
C PHE A 110 -1.53 -24.64 18.52
N LYS A 111 -0.48 -24.60 19.36
CA LYS A 111 -0.52 -25.29 20.66
C LYS A 111 -1.57 -24.59 21.50
N SER A 112 -2.79 -25.13 21.52
CA SER A 112 -3.81 -24.74 22.48
C SER A 112 -3.23 -24.96 23.87
N SER A 113 -2.75 -23.87 24.50
CA SER A 113 -2.48 -23.87 25.94
C SER A 113 -3.79 -23.80 26.73
N PHE A 114 -4.95 -23.91 26.08
CA PHE A 114 -6.27 -23.82 26.70
C PHE A 114 -6.69 -25.10 27.43
N SER A 115 -6.01 -26.24 27.22
CA SER A 115 -6.26 -27.48 27.96
C SER A 115 -5.62 -27.53 29.36
N LYS A 116 -4.90 -26.50 29.79
CA LYS A 116 -4.36 -26.39 31.18
C LYS A 116 -5.30 -25.69 32.17
N LEU A 117 -6.50 -25.26 31.75
CA LEU A 117 -7.47 -24.58 32.63
C LEU A 117 -8.74 -25.38 32.96
N THR A 118 -9.00 -26.51 32.33
CA THR A 118 -10.01 -27.46 32.81
C THR A 118 -9.29 -28.56 33.58
N GLY A 119 -8.92 -28.24 34.83
CA GLY A 119 -8.63 -29.27 35.82
C GLY A 119 -9.81 -30.25 35.87
N GLY A 120 -9.50 -31.53 35.80
CA GLY A 120 -10.49 -32.60 35.93
C GLY A 120 -11.30 -32.42 37.21
N ILE A 121 -12.61 -32.48 37.06
CA ILE A 121 -13.55 -32.80 38.12
C ILE A 121 -14.52 -33.79 37.46
N ASP A 122 -14.54 -34.99 38.01
CA ASP A 122 -15.59 -35.99 37.78
C ASP A 122 -16.99 -35.41 38.06
#